data_AF-A0A855KCE6-F1
#
_entry.id   AF-A0A855KCE6-F1
#
_cell.length_a   1.000
_cell.length_b   1.000
_cell.length_c   1.000
_cell.angle_alpha   90.00
_cell.angle_beta   90.00
_cell.angle_gamma   90.00
#
_symmetry.space_group_name_H-M   'P 1'
#
loop_
_entity.id
_entity.type
_entity.pdbx_description
1 polymer ?
#
loop_
_entity_poly.entity_id
_entity_poly.type
_entity_poly.pdbx_seq_one_letter_code
_entity_poly.pdbx_strand_id
1 'polypeptide(L)'
;VTMTQGRFAYDGSAKQMLTWRVPLTLGVVGQPVTRAIVRGAKPTTVTVQGCGTVVLNRDKGGYARVAYDAPAHAAIVRNFASLA
;
A
#
# COMPACT_ATOMS: atom_id res chain seq x y z
N VAL A 1 7.34 0.45 7.12
CA VAL A 1 6.22 -0.23 6.41
C VAL A 1 6.80 -1.34 5.57
N THR A 2 6.23 -2.55 5.64
CA THR A 2 6.66 -3.71 4.85
C THR A 2 5.55 -4.08 3.87
N MET A 3 5.87 -4.20 2.59
CA MET A 3 4.91 -4.45 1.53
C MET A 3 5.31 -5.67 0.70
N THR A 4 4.32 -6.43 0.24
CA THR A 4 4.48 -7.50 -0.74
C THR A 4 3.55 -7.22 -1.92
N GLN A 5 3.74 -7.97 -3.02
CA GLN A 5 2.88 -7.87 -4.19
C GLN A 5 2.44 -9.25 -4.67
N GLY A 6 1.33 -9.27 -5.38
CA GLY A 6 0.81 -10.45 -6.06
C GLY A 6 -0.24 -10.07 -7.09
N ARG A 7 -0.63 -11.04 -7.92
CA ARG A 7 -1.70 -10.86 -8.89
C ARG A 7 -3.04 -10.81 -8.16
N PHE A 8 -3.78 -9.73 -8.38
CA PHE A 8 -5.20 -9.68 -8.03
C PHE A 8 -6.03 -10.25 -9.19
N ALA A 9 -6.97 -11.14 -8.88
CA ALA A 9 -8.14 -11.43 -9.70
C ALA A 9 -9.37 -11.43 -8.81
N TYR A 10 -10.50 -11.03 -9.36
CA TYR A 10 -11.77 -11.04 -8.64
C TYR A 10 -12.29 -12.47 -8.43
N ASP A 11 -12.01 -13.35 -9.40
CA ASP A 11 -12.33 -14.77 -9.35
C ASP A 11 -11.11 -15.60 -8.88
N GLY A 12 -11.30 -16.90 -8.75
CA GLY A 12 -10.23 -17.85 -8.40
C GLY A 12 -9.16 -18.05 -9.48
N SER A 13 -9.12 -17.22 -10.53
CA SER A 13 -8.17 -17.36 -11.65
C SER A 13 -6.77 -16.81 -11.35
N ALA A 14 -6.57 -16.09 -10.24
CA ALA A 14 -5.26 -15.62 -9.77
C ALA A 14 -4.35 -16.75 -9.24
N LYS A 15 -4.28 -17.89 -9.93
CA LYS A 15 -3.44 -19.03 -9.52
C LYS A 15 -1.95 -18.80 -9.79
N GLN A 16 -1.64 -18.02 -10.83
CA GLN A 16 -0.26 -17.69 -11.18
C GLN A 16 0.17 -16.39 -10.49
N MET A 17 1.20 -16.49 -9.65
CA MET A 17 1.88 -15.32 -9.10
C MET A 17 2.61 -14.58 -10.23
N LEU A 18 2.31 -13.29 -10.37
CA LEU A 18 3.02 -12.37 -11.25
C LEU A 18 3.60 -11.24 -10.41
N THR A 19 4.68 -10.64 -10.90
CA THR A 19 5.31 -9.49 -10.27
C THR A 19 5.50 -8.36 -11.29
N TRP A 20 5.40 -7.14 -10.80
CA TRP A 20 5.58 -5.91 -11.54
C TRP A 20 6.59 -5.02 -10.81
N ARG A 21 6.95 -3.91 -11.46
CA ARG A 21 7.48 -2.72 -10.77
C ARG A 21 6.28 -1.82 -10.49
N VAL A 22 5.80 -1.81 -9.25
CA VAL A 22 4.61 -1.05 -8.86
C VAL A 22 5.06 0.26 -8.21
N PRO A 23 5.06 1.40 -8.93
CA PRO A 23 5.35 2.69 -8.34
C PRO A 23 4.19 3.11 -7.43
N LEU A 24 4.49 3.46 -6.19
CA LEU A 24 3.53 3.90 -5.19
C LEU A 24 4.00 5.17 -4.49
N THR A 25 3.05 6.03 -4.15
CA THR A 25 3.20 7.02 -3.09
C THR A 25 2.54 6.52 -1.82
N LEU A 26 3.19 6.72 -0.67
CA LEU A 26 2.69 6.28 0.63
C LEU A 26 3.12 7.25 1.73
N GLY A 27 2.38 7.29 2.83
CA GLY A 27 2.74 8.10 3.99
C GLY A 27 1.61 8.23 5.00
N VAL A 28 1.90 8.90 6.11
CA VAL A 28 0.88 9.31 7.08
C VAL A 28 0.11 10.50 6.50
N VAL A 29 -1.22 10.54 6.70
CA VAL A 29 -2.02 11.68 6.24
C VAL A 29 -1.57 12.98 6.93
N GLY A 30 -1.51 14.08 6.17
CA GLY A 30 -0.95 15.35 6.61
C GLY A 30 0.59 15.42 6.64
N GLN A 31 1.30 14.32 6.40
CA GLN A 31 2.76 14.28 6.32
C GLN A 31 3.26 14.19 4.87
N PRO A 32 4.56 14.47 4.61
CA PRO A 32 5.14 14.31 3.27
C PRO A 32 4.99 12.89 2.72
N VAL A 33 4.75 12.77 1.41
CA VAL A 33 4.70 11.47 0.73
C VAL A 33 6.10 10.89 0.54
N THR A 34 6.22 9.59 0.79
CA THR A 34 7.36 8.78 0.38
C THR A 34 7.04 8.11 -0.96
N ARG A 35 8.04 7.98 -1.84
CA ARG A 35 7.92 7.25 -3.10
C ARG A 35 8.65 5.92 -2.99
N ALA A 36 8.03 4.85 -3.48
CA ALA A 36 8.63 3.53 -3.49
C ALA A 36 8.22 2.74 -4.72
N ILE A 37 9.06 1.77 -5.10
CA ILE A 37 8.72 0.77 -6.11
C ILE A 37 8.68 -0.58 -5.42
N VAL A 38 7.50 -1.18 -5.32
CA VAL A 38 7.38 -2.59 -4.89
C VAL A 38 7.74 -3.47 -6.08
N ARG A 39 8.74 -4.35 -5.91
CA ARG A 39 9.32 -5.13 -7.02
C ARG A 39 9.68 -6.56 -6.62
N GLY A 40 9.46 -7.49 -7.55
CA GLY A 40 9.77 -8.90 -7.36
C GLY A 40 8.93 -9.56 -6.25
N ALA A 41 9.33 -10.77 -5.87
CA ALA A 41 8.63 -11.60 -4.88
C ALA A 41 9.04 -11.32 -3.42
N LYS A 42 10.13 -10.60 -3.20
CA LYS A 42 10.64 -10.30 -1.85
C LYS A 42 9.90 -9.10 -1.26
N PRO A 43 9.69 -9.07 0.08
CA PRO A 43 9.14 -7.90 0.74
C PRO A 43 9.96 -6.64 0.47
N THR A 44 9.28 -5.52 0.27
CA THR A 44 9.86 -4.19 0.15
C THR A 44 9.62 -3.43 1.45
N THR A 45 10.70 -3.05 2.14
CA THR A 45 10.62 -2.25 3.37
C THR A 45 10.88 -0.78 3.04
N VAL A 46 10.01 0.10 3.53
CA VAL A 46 10.08 1.55 3.32
C VAL A 46 9.88 2.27 4.65
N THR A 47 10.74 3.24 4.92
CA THR A 47 10.57 4.18 6.03
C THR A 47 9.65 5.31 5.60
N VAL A 48 8.65 5.62 6.41
CA VAL A 48 7.74 6.76 6.21
C VAL A 48 7.99 7.78 7.30
N GLN A 49 7.81 9.06 6.99
CA GLN A 49 7.95 10.15 7.97
C GLN A 49 6.71 10.22 8.87
N GLY A 50 6.96 10.45 10.16
CA GLY A 50 5.91 10.60 11.18
C GLY A 50 5.32 9.28 11.70
N CYS A 51 4.41 9.42 12.66
CA CYS A 51 3.67 8.32 13.29
C CYS A 51 2.18 8.50 13.01
N GLY A 52 1.46 7.43 12.71
CA GLY A 52 0.01 7.49 12.49
C GLY A 52 -0.48 6.51 11.44
N THR A 53 -1.67 6.79 10.90
CA THR A 53 -2.30 5.94 9.88
C THR A 53 -1.62 6.13 8.54
N VAL A 54 -1.00 5.06 8.04
CA VAL A 54 -0.33 5.06 6.75
C VAL A 54 -1.32 4.72 5.65
N VAL A 55 -1.39 5.58 4.64
CA VAL A 55 -2.12 5.34 3.39
C VAL A 55 -1.13 4.99 2.28
N LEU A 56 -1.39 3.92 1.54
CA LEU A 56 -0.62 3.49 0.37
C LEU A 56 -1.38 3.90 -0.89
N ASN A 57 -0.64 4.08 -1.99
CA ASN A 57 -1.17 4.62 -3.23
C ASN A 57 -1.94 5.94 -3.00
N ARG A 58 -1.39 6.81 -2.14
CA ARG A 58 -2.09 7.97 -1.58
C ARG A 58 -2.66 8.90 -2.65
N ASP A 59 -1.88 9.15 -3.70
CA ASP A 59 -2.28 10.04 -4.79
C ASP A 59 -3.06 9.30 -5.90
N LYS A 60 -3.35 8.02 -5.69
CA LYS A 60 -4.00 7.11 -6.65
C LYS A 60 -3.32 7.05 -8.03
N GLY A 61 -2.03 7.38 -8.10
CA GLY A 61 -1.25 7.37 -9.34
C GLY A 61 -0.78 5.98 -9.79
N GLY A 62 -0.83 4.98 -8.92
CA GLY A 62 -0.46 3.60 -9.24
C GLY A 62 -1.67 2.73 -9.61
N TYR A 63 -1.54 1.93 -10.67
CA TYR A 63 -2.56 0.94 -11.06
C TYR A 63 -2.40 -0.35 -10.23
N ALA A 64 -2.81 -0.29 -8.97
CA ALA A 64 -2.77 -1.42 -8.05
C ALA A 64 -3.91 -1.33 -7.03
N ARG A 65 -4.36 -2.50 -6.55
CA ARG A 65 -5.19 -2.60 -5.34
C ARG A 65 -4.28 -2.74 -4.14
N VAL A 66 -4.65 -2.07 -3.05
CA VAL A 66 -3.95 -2.16 -1.77
C VAL A 66 -4.78 -2.99 -0.82
N ALA A 67 -4.14 -3.98 -0.20
CA ALA A 67 -4.68 -4.70 0.94
C ALA A 67 -3.85 -4.35 2.18
N TYR A 68 -4.55 -4.10 3.28
CA TYR A 68 -3.95 -3.81 4.58
C TYR A 68 -4.09 -5.02 5.49
N ASP A 69 -3.14 -5.21 6.40
CA ASP A 69 -3.34 -6.13 7.52
C ASP A 69 -4.44 -5.59 8.46
N ALA A 70 -4.91 -6.43 9.38
CA ALA A 70 -6.03 -6.08 10.24
C ALA A 70 -5.76 -4.81 11.10
N PRO A 71 -4.59 -4.63 11.75
CA PRO A 71 -4.29 -3.42 12.50
C PRO A 71 -4.28 -2.15 11.63
N ALA A 72 -3.66 -2.19 10.45
CA ALA A 72 -3.59 -1.05 9.56
C ALA A 72 -4.96 -0.70 8.96
N HIS A 73 -5.75 -1.71 8.57
CA HIS A 73 -7.13 -1.51 8.13
C HIS A 73 -7.99 -0.86 9.22
N ALA A 74 -7.89 -1.34 10.46
CA ALA A 74 -8.62 -0.75 11.58
C ALA A 74 -8.23 0.72 11.82
N ALA A 75 -6.95 1.07 11.62
CA ALA A 75 -6.51 2.46 11.73
C ALA A 75 -7.11 3.36 10.63
N ILE A 76 -7.20 2.85 9.39
CA ILE A 76 -7.87 3.53 8.27
C ILE A 76 -9.35 3.76 8.57
N VAL A 77 -10.05 2.74 9.06
CA VAL A 77 -11.47 2.85 9.41
C VAL A 77 -11.67 3.88 10.52
N ARG A 78 -10.90 3.81 11.61
CA ARG A 78 -11.01 4.76 12.73
C ARG A 78 -10.78 6.20 12.30
N ASN A 79 -9.81 6.43 11.42
CA ASN A 79 -9.38 7.76 11.01
C ASN A 79 -9.93 8.19 9.65
N PHE A 80 -10.93 7.48 9.11
CA PHE A 80 -11.39 7.67 7.73
C PHE A 80 -11.76 9.13 7.40
N ALA A 81 -12.41 9.81 8.35
CA ALA A 81 -12.80 11.22 8.21
C ALA A 81 -11.61 12.18 8.12
N SER A 82 -10.43 11.80 8.61
CA SER A 82 -9.21 12.61 8.57
C SER A 82 -8.28 12.23 7.42
N LEU A 83 -8.70 11.37 6.47
CA LEU A 83 -7.87 10.93 5.34
C LEU A 83 -7.97 11.84 4.11
N ALA A 84 -8.85 12.85 4.15
CA ALA A 84 -9.07 13.83 3.08
C ALA A 84 -7.92 14.87 2.99
#